data_AF-A0A523EB61-F1
#
_entry.id   AF-A0A523EB61-F1
#
_cell.length_a   1.000
_cell.length_b   1.000
_cell.length_c   1.000
_cell.angle_alpha   90.00
_cell.angle_beta   90.00
_cell.angle_gamma   90.00
#
_symmetry.space_group_name_H-M   'P 1'
#
loop_
_entity.id
_entity.type
_entity.pdbx_description
1 polymer ?
#
loop_
_entity_poly.entity_id
_entity_poly.type
_entity_poly.pdbx_seq_one_letter_code
_entity_poly.pdbx_strand_id
1 'polypeptide(L)'
;MDSFLGKFSGIIYAALRMVSGLMFAQHGAQKILGMFGGMGQDGGTAPLFGLMFFAGLIELVGGLLVAVGFKTSWAAFLASGQMAVAYFMSHASRALMPIENRGEPAVIYAFLFLYIAAHGAGMFSFDAAFGTSKKPEEASATA
;
A
#
# COMPACT_ATOMS: atom_id res chain seq x y z
N MET A 1 14.72 2.36 23.71
CA MET A 1 14.44 1.84 22.34
C MET A 1 14.84 2.85 21.26
N ASP A 2 14.65 4.16 21.48
CA ASP A 2 14.83 5.20 20.44
C ASP A 2 16.24 5.26 19.84
N SER A 3 17.29 4.95 20.61
CA SER A 3 18.67 4.99 20.11
C SER A 3 19.12 3.75 19.32
N PHE A 4 18.44 2.61 19.46
CA PHE A 4 18.84 1.37 18.81
C PHE A 4 18.10 1.17 17.49
N LEU A 5 16.77 1.21 17.50
CA LEU A 5 15.96 1.03 16.29
C LEU A 5 15.98 2.26 15.37
N GLY A 6 16.18 3.46 15.93
CA GLY A 6 16.29 4.69 15.15
C GLY A 6 17.42 4.63 14.11
N LYS A 7 18.54 3.96 14.43
CA LYS A 7 19.68 3.75 13.51
C LYS A 7 19.29 2.93 12.27
N PHE A 8 18.28 2.08 12.40
CA PHE A 8 17.79 1.22 11.32
C PHE A 8 16.49 1.76 10.70
N SER A 9 16.05 2.97 11.07
CA SER A 9 14.76 3.54 10.63
C SER A 9 14.56 3.48 9.12
N GLY A 10 15.57 3.87 8.32
CA GLY A 10 15.51 3.78 6.86
C GLY A 10 15.34 2.36 6.33
N ILE A 11 16.04 1.38 6.94
CA ILE A 11 15.98 -0.03 6.55
C ILE A 11 14.61 -0.61 6.92
N ILE A 12 14.12 -0.30 8.12
CA ILE A 12 12.82 -0.72 8.62
C ILE A 12 11.71 -0.11 7.75
N TYR A 13 11.82 1.16 7.35
CA TYR A 13 10.88 1.78 6.42
C TYR A 13 10.90 1.10 5.04
N ALA A 14 12.07 0.79 4.49
CA ALA A 14 12.17 0.08 3.22
C ALA A 14 11.55 -1.32 3.30
N ALA A 15 11.75 -2.04 4.41
CA ALA A 15 11.11 -3.32 4.67
C ALA A 15 9.59 -3.18 4.79
N LEU A 16 9.11 -2.18 5.55
CA LEU A 16 7.68 -1.87 5.67
C LEU A 16 7.06 -1.60 4.29
N ARG A 17 7.70 -0.75 3.47
CA ARG A 17 7.27 -0.45 2.09
C ARG A 17 7.22 -1.69 1.22
N MET A 18 8.28 -2.51 1.22
CA MET A 18 8.33 -3.76 0.45
C MET A 18 7.23 -4.74 0.86
N VAL A 19 7.13 -5.03 2.16
CA VAL A 19 6.17 -6.02 2.68
C VAL A 19 4.74 -5.55 2.46
N SER A 20 4.43 -4.30 2.79
CA SER A 20 3.09 -3.72 2.57
C SER A 20 2.68 -3.72 1.10
N GLY A 21 3.58 -3.32 0.19
CA GLY A 21 3.34 -3.38 -1.25
C GLY A 21 3.12 -4.80 -1.77
N LEU A 22 3.91 -5.78 -1.31
CA LEU A 22 3.75 -7.18 -1.69
C LEU A 22 2.44 -7.77 -1.16
N MET A 23 2.06 -7.50 0.09
CA MET A 23 0.79 -7.95 0.64
C MET A 23 -0.41 -7.34 -0.09
N PHE A 24 -0.30 -6.07 -0.49
CA PHE A 24 -1.31 -5.42 -1.32
C PHE A 24 -1.37 -6.04 -2.72
N ALA A 25 -0.22 -6.34 -3.33
CA ALA A 25 -0.15 -7.02 -4.61
C ALA A 25 -0.74 -8.43 -4.56
N GLN A 26 -0.67 -9.13 -3.42
CA GLN A 26 -1.34 -10.43 -3.22
C GLN A 26 -2.86 -10.31 -3.33
N HIS A 27 -3.48 -9.25 -2.80
CA HIS A 27 -4.91 -9.00 -2.99
C HIS A 27 -5.26 -8.78 -4.47
N GLY A 28 -4.40 -8.05 -5.20
CA GLY A 28 -4.56 -7.87 -6.63
C GLY A 28 -4.40 -9.16 -7.42
N ALA A 29 -3.42 -9.99 -7.05
CA ALA A 29 -3.20 -11.31 -7.61
C ALA A 29 -4.39 -12.26 -7.38
N GLN A 30 -5.02 -12.21 -6.20
CA GLN A 30 -6.27 -12.93 -5.95
C GLN A 30 -7.36 -12.50 -6.93
N LYS A 31 -7.52 -11.19 -7.15
CA LYS A 31 -8.57 -10.65 -8.02
C LYS A 31 -8.28 -10.87 -9.51
N ILE A 32 -7.05 -10.71 -9.97
CA ILE A 32 -6.70 -10.72 -11.40
C ILE A 32 -6.28 -12.10 -11.89
N LEU A 33 -5.51 -12.82 -11.08
CA LEU A 33 -4.82 -14.05 -11.48
C LEU A 33 -5.44 -15.30 -10.84
N GLY A 34 -6.36 -15.14 -9.87
CA GLY A 34 -6.97 -16.25 -9.15
C GLY A 34 -6.00 -16.98 -8.22
N MET A 35 -4.85 -16.37 -7.90
CA MET A 35 -3.85 -16.95 -7.00
C MET A 35 -4.29 -16.88 -5.54
N PHE A 36 -3.63 -17.62 -4.65
CA PHE A 36 -3.85 -17.56 -3.19
C PHE A 36 -5.32 -17.77 -2.76
N GLY A 37 -6.02 -18.71 -3.39
CA GLY A 37 -7.43 -19.00 -3.13
C GLY A 37 -8.43 -18.20 -3.97
N GLY A 38 -7.96 -17.24 -4.79
CA GLY A 38 -8.79 -16.48 -5.72
C GLY A 38 -9.84 -15.58 -5.06
N MET A 39 -10.74 -15.06 -5.89
CA MET A 39 -11.83 -14.18 -5.45
C MET A 39 -13.11 -14.98 -5.21
N GLY A 40 -13.75 -14.77 -4.06
CA GLY A 40 -15.00 -15.47 -3.69
C GLY A 40 -14.76 -16.77 -2.91
N GLN A 41 -15.84 -17.47 -2.53
CA GLN A 41 -15.75 -18.70 -1.73
C GLN A 41 -15.25 -19.90 -2.55
N ASP A 42 -15.55 -19.93 -3.85
CA ASP A 42 -15.20 -21.03 -4.75
C ASP A 42 -13.86 -20.80 -5.48
N GLY A 43 -13.20 -19.68 -5.21
CA GLY A 43 -12.07 -19.19 -5.99
C GLY A 43 -12.47 -18.66 -7.37
N GLY A 44 -11.53 -18.01 -8.06
CA GLY A 44 -11.76 -17.41 -9.37
C GLY A 44 -11.13 -16.03 -9.52
N THR A 45 -11.47 -15.35 -10.61
CA THR A 45 -11.01 -14.00 -10.94
C THR A 45 -12.16 -13.01 -10.96
N ALA A 46 -11.84 -11.74 -10.77
CA ALA A 46 -12.77 -10.65 -10.95
C ALA A 46 -13.27 -10.62 -12.41
N PRO A 47 -14.57 -10.37 -12.64
CA PRO A 47 -15.11 -10.19 -13.98
C PRO A 47 -14.33 -9.11 -14.74
N LEU A 48 -13.94 -9.40 -15.99
CA LEU A 48 -13.23 -8.45 -16.84
C LEU A 48 -14.01 -7.14 -16.95
N PHE A 49 -13.30 -6.03 -16.83
CA PHE A 49 -13.84 -4.67 -16.83
C PHE A 49 -14.87 -4.36 -15.72
N GLY A 50 -14.97 -5.21 -14.68
CA GLY A 50 -15.74 -4.93 -13.49
C GLY A 50 -14.99 -4.06 -12.47
N LEU A 51 -15.71 -3.49 -11.50
CA LEU A 51 -15.12 -2.67 -10.43
C LEU A 51 -13.97 -3.41 -9.69
N MET A 52 -14.18 -4.69 -9.38
CA MET A 52 -13.19 -5.51 -8.67
C MET A 52 -11.98 -5.86 -9.54
N PHE A 53 -12.13 -5.85 -10.87
CA PHE A 53 -11.00 -5.99 -11.79
C PHE A 53 -10.13 -4.74 -11.74
N PHE A 54 -10.71 -3.54 -11.82
CA PHE A 54 -9.92 -2.31 -11.68
C PHE A 54 -9.28 -2.17 -10.29
N ALA A 55 -10.00 -2.54 -9.22
CA ALA A 55 -9.42 -2.60 -7.88
C ALA A 55 -8.23 -3.58 -7.84
N GLY A 56 -8.39 -4.79 -8.39
CA GLY A 56 -7.32 -5.78 -8.44
C GLY A 56 -6.11 -5.34 -9.26
N LEU A 57 -6.32 -4.57 -10.34
CA LEU A 57 -5.25 -4.02 -11.14
C LEU A 57 -4.44 -2.96 -10.38
N ILE A 58 -5.12 -2.06 -9.67
CA ILE A 58 -4.47 -1.06 -8.80
C ILE A 58 -3.71 -1.76 -7.68
N GLU A 59 -4.29 -2.78 -7.06
CA GLU A 59 -3.64 -3.56 -5.99
C GLU A 59 -2.39 -4.26 -6.48
N LEU A 60 -2.48 -4.98 -7.59
CA LEU A 60 -1.38 -5.75 -8.14
C LEU A 60 -0.25 -4.84 -8.62
N VAL A 61 -0.56 -3.92 -9.54
CA VAL A 61 0.45 -3.06 -10.16
C VAL A 61 0.94 -2.02 -9.16
N GLY A 62 0.03 -1.35 -8.45
CA GLY A 62 0.37 -0.35 -7.44
C GLY A 62 1.16 -0.95 -6.28
N GLY A 63 0.77 -2.13 -5.79
CA GLY A 63 1.50 -2.84 -4.76
C GLY A 63 2.92 -3.19 -5.18
N LEU A 64 3.12 -3.71 -6.39
CA LEU A 64 4.45 -4.01 -6.92
C LEU A 64 5.29 -2.73 -7.11
N LEU A 65 4.71 -1.66 -7.65
CA LEU A 65 5.38 -0.37 -7.80
C LEU A 65 5.84 0.21 -6.46
N VAL A 66 4.97 0.15 -5.44
CA VAL A 66 5.31 0.55 -4.08
C VAL A 66 6.41 -0.36 -3.52
N ALA A 67 6.33 -1.68 -3.71
CA ALA A 67 7.28 -2.64 -3.18
C ALA A 67 8.69 -2.49 -3.78
N VAL A 68 8.81 -2.23 -5.08
CA VAL A 68 10.12 -2.00 -5.72
C VAL A 68 10.60 -0.56 -5.58
N GLY A 69 9.68 0.36 -5.26
CA GLY A 69 9.98 1.75 -5.01
C GLY A 69 10.17 2.53 -6.31
N PHE A 70 9.26 2.31 -7.27
CA PHE A 70 9.24 3.04 -8.55
C PHE A 70 7.97 3.90 -8.63
N LYS A 71 8.14 5.21 -8.82
CA LYS A 71 7.08 6.22 -8.69
C LYS A 71 6.24 6.03 -7.42
N THR A 72 6.94 5.77 -6.32
CA THR A 72 6.34 5.29 -5.07
C THR A 72 5.24 6.20 -4.57
N SER A 73 5.47 7.52 -4.57
CA SER A 73 4.50 8.49 -4.06
C SER A 73 3.16 8.44 -4.81
N TRP A 74 3.21 8.34 -6.14
CA TRP A 74 2.02 8.30 -6.98
C TRP A 74 1.28 6.95 -6.84
N ALA A 75 2.02 5.85 -6.88
CA ALA A 75 1.44 4.51 -6.71
C ALA A 75 0.77 4.37 -5.33
N ALA A 76 1.44 4.82 -4.27
CA ALA A 76 0.91 4.79 -2.91
C ALA A 76 -0.30 5.72 -2.74
N PHE A 77 -0.31 6.91 -3.36
CA PHE A 77 -1.46 7.81 -3.29
C PHE A 77 -2.71 7.18 -3.93
N LEU A 78 -2.56 6.54 -5.09
CA LEU A 78 -3.66 5.82 -5.74
C LEU A 78 -4.15 4.63 -4.91
N ALA A 79 -3.22 3.83 -4.36
CA ALA A 79 -3.55 2.71 -3.48
C ALA A 79 -4.27 3.16 -2.20
N SER A 80 -3.82 4.27 -1.60
CA SER A 80 -4.48 4.91 -0.46
C SER A 80 -5.91 5.30 -0.79
N GLY A 81 -6.13 5.99 -1.91
CA GLY A 81 -7.46 6.41 -2.35
C GLY A 81 -8.38 5.22 -2.60
N GLN A 82 -7.88 4.17 -3.26
CA GLN A 82 -8.64 2.94 -3.50
C GLN A 82 -9.10 2.29 -2.19
N MET A 83 -8.23 2.23 -1.18
CA MET A 83 -8.55 1.65 0.13
C MET A 83 -9.55 2.50 0.93
N ALA A 84 -9.44 3.83 0.87
CA ALA A 84 -10.44 4.71 1.46
C ALA A 84 -11.83 4.47 0.83
N VAL A 85 -11.90 4.42 -0.51
CA VAL A 85 -13.14 4.13 -1.24
C VAL A 85 -13.67 2.73 -0.89
N ALA A 86 -12.80 1.72 -0.84
CA ALA A 86 -13.18 0.36 -0.45
C ALA A 86 -13.78 0.30 0.96
N TYR A 87 -13.24 1.07 1.91
CA TYR A 87 -13.82 1.17 3.25
C TYR A 87 -15.25 1.71 3.20
N PHE A 88 -15.46 2.88 2.60
CA PHE A 88 -16.79 3.50 2.58
C PHE A 88 -17.82 2.71 1.76
N MET A 89 -17.41 2.08 0.67
CA MET A 89 -18.32 1.32 -0.19
C MET A 89 -18.67 -0.07 0.38
N SER A 90 -17.67 -0.82 0.87
CA SER A 90 -17.82 -2.24 1.15
C SER A 90 -17.88 -2.59 2.65
N HIS A 91 -17.32 -1.74 3.51
CA HIS A 91 -17.18 -2.00 4.94
C HIS A 91 -18.08 -1.10 5.78
N ALA A 92 -18.03 0.22 5.58
CA ALA A 92 -18.82 1.20 6.32
C ALA A 92 -20.34 1.00 6.15
N SER A 93 -20.76 0.37 5.05
CA SER A 93 -22.16 -0.02 4.81
C SER A 93 -22.67 -1.10 5.76
N ARG A 94 -21.79 -1.82 6.46
CA ARG A 94 -22.15 -2.88 7.43
C ARG A 94 -22.13 -2.38 8.88
N ALA A 95 -21.13 -1.59 9.23
CA ALA A 95 -21.01 -0.87 10.50
C ALA A 95 -19.97 0.25 10.33
N LEU A 96 -20.01 1.30 11.15
CA LEU A 96 -19.06 2.42 11.01
C LEU A 96 -17.68 2.14 11.61
N MET A 97 -17.59 1.28 12.63
CA MET A 97 -16.31 0.96 13.25
C MET A 97 -15.60 -0.19 12.51
N PRO A 98 -14.31 -0.06 12.17
CA PRO A 98 -13.56 -1.08 11.44
C PRO A 98 -13.59 -2.47 12.08
N ILE A 99 -13.55 -2.50 13.43
CA ILE A 99 -13.57 -3.73 14.22
C ILE A 99 -14.90 -4.50 14.09
N GLU A 100 -16.00 -3.81 13.78
CA GLU A 100 -17.33 -4.40 13.62
C GLU A 100 -17.61 -4.86 12.18
N ASN A 101 -16.92 -4.28 11.19
CA ASN A 101 -17.19 -4.50 9.76
C ASN A 101 -16.06 -5.24 9.00
N ARG A 102 -15.02 -5.69 9.70
CA ARG A 102 -13.81 -6.32 9.14
C ARG A 102 -13.04 -5.43 8.16
N GLY A 103 -13.17 -4.11 8.30
CA GLY A 103 -12.56 -3.10 7.45
C GLY A 103 -11.24 -2.56 7.97
N GLU A 104 -10.72 -3.10 9.08
CA GLU A 104 -9.41 -2.72 9.65
C GLU A 104 -8.28 -2.74 8.61
N PRO A 105 -8.14 -3.77 7.73
CA PRO A 105 -7.09 -3.74 6.72
C PRO A 105 -7.26 -2.58 5.73
N ALA A 106 -8.49 -2.28 5.31
CA ALA A 106 -8.74 -1.17 4.38
C ALA A 106 -8.33 0.18 4.99
N VAL A 107 -8.67 0.41 6.27
CA VAL A 107 -8.26 1.65 6.97
C VAL A 107 -6.75 1.70 7.15
N ILE A 108 -6.12 0.60 7.60
CA ILE A 108 -4.68 0.54 7.82
C ILE A 108 -3.93 0.77 6.50
N TYR A 109 -4.31 0.10 5.41
CA TYR A 109 -3.66 0.33 4.12
C TYR A 109 -3.89 1.74 3.58
N ALA A 110 -5.08 2.33 3.80
CA ALA A 110 -5.34 3.71 3.39
C ALA A 110 -4.33 4.67 4.04
N PHE A 111 -4.18 4.63 5.37
CA PHE A 111 -3.25 5.52 6.06
C PHE A 111 -1.77 5.14 5.87
N LEU A 112 -1.46 3.86 5.79
CA LEU A 112 -0.10 3.38 5.53
C LEU A 112 0.40 3.86 4.17
N PHE A 113 -0.41 3.70 3.12
CA PHE A 113 -0.03 4.19 1.80
C PHE A 113 -0.11 5.70 1.68
N LEU A 114 -0.98 6.38 2.43
CA LEU A 114 -0.93 7.84 2.52
C LEU A 114 0.39 8.32 3.12
N TYR A 115 0.88 7.65 4.17
CA TYR A 115 2.19 7.93 4.77
C TYR A 115 3.32 7.67 3.78
N ILE A 116 3.33 6.52 3.11
CA ILE A 116 4.33 6.19 2.08
C ILE A 116 4.25 7.18 0.91
N ALA A 117 3.07 7.66 0.55
CA ALA A 117 2.89 8.66 -0.49
C ALA A 117 3.59 9.98 -0.13
N ALA A 118 3.37 10.45 1.10
CA ALA A 118 3.96 11.67 1.63
C ALA A 118 5.48 11.54 1.87
N HIS A 119 5.93 10.42 2.42
CA HIS A 119 7.33 10.13 2.75
C HIS A 119 8.18 9.83 1.52
N GLY A 120 7.60 9.16 0.51
CA GLY A 120 8.26 8.78 -0.73
C GLY A 120 8.98 7.42 -0.67
N ALA A 121 9.87 7.18 -1.63
CA ALA A 121 10.43 5.85 -1.88
C ALA A 121 11.41 5.34 -0.82
N GLY A 122 12.16 6.26 -0.18
CA GLY A 122 13.23 5.91 0.76
C GLY A 122 14.36 5.10 0.12
N MET A 123 15.17 4.45 0.96
CA MET A 123 16.27 3.59 0.50
C MET A 123 15.78 2.28 -0.15
N PHE A 124 16.68 1.60 -0.86
CA PHE A 124 16.41 0.37 -1.61
C PHE A 124 15.22 0.50 -2.57
N SER A 125 15.16 1.65 -3.27
CA SER A 125 14.13 1.96 -4.23
C SER A 125 14.73 2.28 -5.60
N PHE A 126 14.02 1.95 -6.67
CA PHE A 126 14.42 2.39 -8.01
C PHE A 126 14.41 3.91 -8.14
N ASP A 127 13.49 4.60 -7.48
CA ASP A 127 13.45 6.07 -7.42
C ASP A 127 14.76 6.65 -6.84
N ALA A 128 15.36 6.00 -5.83
CA ALA A 128 16.68 6.39 -5.31
C ALA A 128 17.81 6.15 -6.33
N ALA A 129 17.76 5.05 -7.08
CA ALA A 129 18.74 4.76 -8.12
C ALA A 129 18.70 5.77 -9.29
N PHE A 130 17.53 6.37 -9.57
CA PHE A 130 17.34 7.37 -10.64
C PHE A 130 17.39 8.84 -10.15
N GLY A 131 17.74 9.09 -8.88
CA GLY A 131 17.90 10.45 -8.36
C GLY A 131 16.60 11.22 -8.11
N THR A 132 15.44 10.56 -8.09
CA THR A 132 14.13 11.18 -7.82
C THR A 132 13.76 11.20 -6.34
N SER A 133 14.64 10.73 -5.46
CA SER A 133 14.42 10.76 -4.01
C SER A 133 14.46 12.18 -3.48
N LYS A 134 13.38 12.62 -2.82
CA LYS A 134 13.45 13.76 -1.91
C LYS A 134 14.53 13.44 -0.88
N LYS A 135 15.55 14.30 -0.77
CA LYS A 135 16.52 14.19 0.33
C LYS A 135 15.72 14.14 1.64
N PRO A 136 16.11 13.30 2.61
CA PRO A 136 15.59 13.46 3.96
C PRO A 136 15.96 14.89 4.36
N GLU A 137 14.95 15.71 4.63
CA GLU A 137 15.15 17.02 5.22
C GLU A 137 15.79 16.75 6.58
N GLU A 138 17.11 16.95 6.66
CA GLU A 138 17.80 17.01 7.94
C GLU A 138 17.01 17.99 8.80
N ALA A 139 16.54 17.51 9.95
CA ALA A 139 15.97 18.34 10.99
C ALA A 139 17.05 19.33 11.47
N SER A 140 17.23 20.41 10.72
CA SER A 140 17.98 21.59 11.10
C SER A 140 16.97 22.68 11.41
N ALA A 141 16.42 22.63 12.61
CA ALA A 141 16.07 23.84 13.34
C ALA A 141 16.08 23.52 14.83
N THR A 142 17.27 23.59 15.41
CA THR A 142 17.41 24.22 16.72
C THR A 142 16.71 25.58 16.69
N ALA A 143 15.67 25.72 17.50
CA ALA A 143 15.24 26.97 18.12
C ALA A 143 14.50 26.61 19.42
#